data_AF-A0A7K4H221-F1
#
_entry.id   AF-A0A7K4H221-F1
#
_cell.length_a   1.000
_cell.length_b   1.000
_cell.length_c   1.000
_cell.angle_alpha   90.00
_cell.angle_beta   90.00
_cell.angle_gamma   90.00
#
_symmetry.space_group_name_H-M   'P 1'
#
loop_
_entity.id
_entity.type
_entity.pdbx_description
1 polymer ?
#
loop_
_entity_poly.entity_id
_entity_poly.type
_entity_poly.pdbx_seq_one_letter_code
_entity_poly.pdbx_strand_id
1 'polypeptide(L)'
;MKGDIVSASDSRRRSQLHVNARKILYDLFPTIQILEEVPINPRSGKTQFLDFYINKIKLAVEVHGQQHYKFNTMFHASAQDFINQRKNDADKKEWCELNNITYIELPYNEKEEEWLNRINHR
;
A
#
# COMPACT_ATOMS: atom_id res chain seq x y z
N MET A 1 -5.53 -14.83 -3.11
CA MET A 1 -4.46 -13.94 -3.62
C MET A 1 -3.14 -14.63 -3.46
N LYS A 2 -2.26 -14.55 -4.48
CA LYS A 2 -0.85 -14.94 -4.35
C LYS A 2 -0.08 -13.64 -4.16
N GLY A 3 0.40 -13.36 -2.96
CA GLY A 3 1.31 -12.25 -2.65
C GLY A 3 2.64 -12.82 -2.20
N ASP A 4 3.70 -12.01 -2.20
CA ASP A 4 4.98 -12.50 -1.73
C ASP A 4 5.02 -12.50 -0.21
N ILE A 5 5.41 -13.64 0.36
CA ILE A 5 5.83 -13.70 1.75
C ILE A 5 7.28 -13.24 1.75
N VAL A 6 7.52 -12.03 2.24
CA VAL A 6 8.87 -11.50 2.35
C VAL A 6 9.63 -12.34 3.38
N SER A 7 10.59 -13.13 2.91
CA SER A 7 11.53 -13.85 3.78
C SER A 7 12.64 -12.90 4.24
N ALA A 8 13.36 -13.29 5.29
CA ALA A 8 14.51 -12.52 5.81
C ALA A 8 15.63 -12.27 4.77
N SER A 9 15.56 -12.91 3.59
CA SER A 9 16.52 -12.80 2.50
C SER A 9 16.00 -12.00 1.30
N ASP A 10 14.87 -11.28 1.42
CA ASP A 10 14.35 -10.48 0.30
C ASP A 10 15.28 -9.29 -0.02
N SER A 11 15.88 -9.31 -1.21
CA SER A 11 16.84 -8.32 -1.69
C SER A 11 16.20 -7.20 -2.51
N ARG A 12 14.88 -7.16 -2.64
CA ARG A 12 14.19 -6.17 -3.46
C ARG A 12 14.24 -4.80 -2.81
N ARG A 13 14.57 -3.77 -3.61
CA ARG A 13 14.63 -2.39 -3.13
C ARG A 13 13.22 -1.91 -2.78
N ARG A 14 13.09 -1.37 -1.58
CA ARG A 14 11.86 -0.72 -1.08
C ARG A 14 12.19 0.69 -0.64
N SER A 15 11.20 1.58 -0.72
CA SER A 15 11.35 2.93 -0.18
C SER A 15 11.57 2.86 1.34
N GLN A 16 12.22 3.88 1.91
CA GLN A 16 12.41 3.95 3.37
C GLN A 16 11.06 3.97 4.11
N LEU A 17 10.04 4.59 3.51
CA LEU A 17 8.67 4.62 4.04
C LEU A 17 8.06 3.22 4.11
N HIS A 18 8.22 2.42 3.04
CA HIS A 18 7.75 1.03 3.00
C HIS A 18 8.46 0.17 4.04
N VAL A 19 9.78 0.35 4.20
CA VAL A 19 10.55 -0.35 5.24
C VAL A 19 10.05 0.04 6.64
N ASN A 20 9.66 1.30 6.85
CA ASN A 20 9.11 1.72 8.13
C ASN A 20 7.73 1.11 8.41
N ALA A 21 6.83 1.19 7.42
CA ALA A 21 5.50 0.57 7.51
C ALA A 21 5.58 -0.94 7.79
N ARG A 22 6.53 -1.64 7.16
CA ARG A 22 6.81 -3.05 7.45
C ARG A 22 7.08 -3.26 8.93
N LYS A 23 8.04 -2.53 9.52
CA LYS A 23 8.39 -2.69 10.95
C LYS A 23 7.16 -2.53 11.84
N ILE A 24 6.42 -1.43 11.65
CA ILE A 24 5.19 -1.13 12.39
C ILE A 24 4.18 -2.27 12.28
N LEU A 25 3.93 -2.80 11.08
CA LEU A 25 2.96 -3.87 10.88
C LEU A 25 3.41 -5.18 11.54
N TYR A 26 4.70 -5.52 11.49
CA TYR A 26 5.24 -6.70 12.17
C TYR A 26 5.21 -6.57 13.70
N ASP A 27 5.40 -5.37 14.23
CA ASP A 27 5.29 -5.11 15.67
C ASP A 27 3.83 -5.17 16.14
N LEU A 28 2.88 -4.67 15.34
CA LEU A 28 1.44 -4.73 15.63
C LEU A 28 0.85 -6.14 15.47
N PHE A 29 1.37 -6.93 14.52
CA PHE A 29 0.83 -8.24 14.16
C PHE A 29 1.89 -9.35 14.18
N PRO A 30 2.57 -9.58 15.32
CA PRO A 30 3.79 -10.41 15.37
C PRO A 30 3.57 -11.89 15.01
N THR A 31 2.32 -12.37 15.08
CA THR A 31 1.95 -13.77 14.80
C THR A 31 1.12 -13.93 13.54
N ILE A 32 0.83 -12.84 12.81
CA ILE A 32 -0.01 -12.87 11.62
C ILE A 32 0.88 -12.77 10.39
N GLN A 33 0.58 -13.58 9.39
CA GLN A 33 1.23 -13.46 8.09
C GLN A 33 0.81 -12.16 7.39
N ILE A 34 1.81 -11.35 7.05
CA ILE A 34 1.69 -10.14 6.24
C ILE A 34 2.27 -10.48 4.85
N LEU A 35 1.51 -10.20 3.80
CA LEU A 35 1.96 -10.34 2.42
C LEU A 35 2.33 -8.96 1.88
N GLU A 36 3.34 -8.89 1.03
CA GLU A 36 3.75 -7.65 0.37
C GLU A 36 3.61 -7.73 -1.15
N GLU A 37 3.45 -6.57 -1.79
CA GLU A 37 3.30 -6.43 -3.24
C GLU A 37 2.29 -7.42 -3.81
N VAL A 38 1.08 -7.42 -3.27
CA VAL A 38 0.07 -8.42 -3.63
C VAL A 38 -0.61 -7.99 -4.94
N PRO A 39 -0.45 -8.76 -6.04
CA PRO A 39 -1.09 -8.44 -7.30
C PRO A 39 -2.61 -8.51 -7.19
N ILE A 40 -3.25 -7.47 -7.69
CA ILE A 40 -4.69 -7.31 -7.82
C ILE A 40 -5.03 -6.80 -9.22
N ASN A 41 -6.28 -6.98 -9.64
CA ASN A 41 -6.76 -6.49 -10.92
C ASN A 41 -8.01 -5.61 -10.71
N PRO A 42 -7.84 -4.33 -10.29
CA PRO A 42 -8.95 -3.41 -10.08
C PRO A 42 -9.79 -3.17 -11.33
N ARG A 43 -9.12 -3.12 -12.48
CA ARG A 43 -9.72 -2.96 -13.80
C ARG A 43 -9.07 -3.95 -14.77
N SER A 44 -9.84 -4.37 -15.77
CA SER A 44 -9.34 -5.23 -16.84
C SER A 44 -8.15 -4.57 -17.57
N GLY A 45 -7.09 -5.34 -17.81
CA GLY A 45 -5.96 -4.91 -18.63
C GLY A 45 -4.74 -4.34 -17.90
N LYS A 46 -4.78 -4.17 -16.57
CA LYS A 46 -3.58 -3.80 -15.79
C LYS A 46 -3.58 -4.41 -14.39
N THR A 47 -2.53 -5.16 -14.09
CA THR A 47 -2.24 -5.60 -12.71
C THR A 47 -1.70 -4.44 -11.90
N GLN A 48 -2.30 -4.22 -10.74
CA GLN A 48 -1.81 -3.31 -9.71
C GLN A 48 -1.35 -4.15 -8.51
N PHE A 49 -0.63 -3.54 -7.57
CA PHE A 49 -0.10 -4.26 -6.40
C PHE A 49 -0.53 -3.55 -5.13
N LEU A 50 -0.92 -4.33 -4.12
CA LEU A 50 -1.09 -3.83 -2.76
C LEU A 50 0.25 -3.83 -2.04
N ASP A 51 0.64 -2.74 -1.40
CA ASP A 51 1.94 -2.69 -0.69
C ASP A 51 2.00 -3.74 0.41
N PHE A 52 0.95 -3.82 1.24
CA PHE A 52 0.76 -4.83 2.27
C PHE A 52 -0.67 -5.36 2.29
N TYR A 53 -0.82 -6.66 2.53
CA TYR A 53 -2.13 -7.29 2.73
C TYR A 53 -2.09 -8.36 3.83
N ILE A 54 -3.02 -8.28 4.77
CA ILE A 54 -3.16 -9.18 5.91
C ILE A 54 -4.48 -9.95 5.78
N ASN A 55 -4.41 -11.15 5.22
CA ASN A 55 -5.60 -11.92 4.87
C ASN A 55 -6.49 -12.28 6.07
N LYS A 56 -5.90 -12.52 7.25
CA LYS A 56 -6.62 -12.94 8.46
C LYS A 56 -7.63 -11.89 8.95
N ILE A 57 -7.33 -10.61 8.76
CA ILE A 57 -8.17 -9.48 9.18
C ILE A 57 -8.69 -8.65 8.00
N LYS A 58 -8.49 -9.12 6.76
CA LYS A 58 -8.89 -8.44 5.53
C LYS A 58 -8.46 -6.97 5.48
N LEU A 59 -7.18 -6.72 5.77
CA LEU A 59 -6.61 -5.37 5.78
C LEU A 59 -5.60 -5.20 4.65
N ALA A 60 -5.75 -4.15 3.85
CA ALA A 60 -4.75 -3.63 2.92
C ALA A 60 -4.18 -2.31 3.46
N VAL A 61 -2.85 -2.18 3.42
CA VAL A 61 -2.15 -0.98 3.84
C VAL A 61 -1.26 -0.49 2.70
N GLU A 62 -1.38 0.78 2.35
CA GLU A 62 -0.69 1.44 1.23
C GLU A 62 0.16 2.59 1.73
N VAL A 63 1.41 2.69 1.24
CA VAL A 63 2.37 3.70 1.66
C VAL A 63 2.50 4.77 0.59
N HIS A 64 1.81 5.89 0.80
CA HIS A 64 1.72 6.95 -0.20
C HIS A 64 2.86 7.96 -0.06
N GLY A 65 3.78 7.94 -1.02
CA GLY A 65 4.81 8.98 -1.20
C GLY A 65 4.24 10.33 -1.66
N GLN A 66 5.07 11.37 -1.69
CA GLN A 66 4.69 12.72 -2.14
C GLN A 66 4.03 12.74 -3.53
N GLN A 67 4.47 11.85 -4.42
CA GLN A 67 3.97 11.72 -5.78
C GLN A 67 2.46 11.40 -5.86
N HIS A 68 1.87 10.80 -4.83
CA HIS A 68 0.41 10.53 -4.79
C HIS A 68 -0.41 11.81 -4.56
N TYR A 69 0.20 12.83 -3.95
CA TYR A 69 -0.51 14.04 -3.53
C TYR A 69 -0.24 15.24 -4.42
N LYS A 70 0.94 15.30 -5.04
CA LYS A 70 1.38 16.45 -5.83
C LYS A 70 2.11 16.02 -7.09
N PHE A 71 1.85 16.72 -8.19
CA PHE A 71 2.63 16.54 -9.40
C PHE A 71 4.11 16.88 -9.14
N ASN A 72 5.00 15.95 -9.47
CA ASN A 72 6.44 16.12 -9.40
C ASN A 72 7.06 15.56 -10.68
N THR A 73 7.86 16.36 -11.38
CA THR A 73 8.50 15.99 -12.66
C THR A 73 9.51 14.84 -12.54
N MET A 74 9.99 14.54 -11.32
CA MET A 74 10.84 13.38 -11.06
C MET A 74 10.05 12.06 -11.11
N PHE A 75 8.75 12.10 -10.84
CA PHE A 75 7.88 10.92 -10.75
C PHE A 75 6.83 10.85 -11.86
N HIS A 76 6.50 11.97 -12.49
CA HIS A 76 5.48 12.07 -13.53
C HIS A 76 6.04 12.76 -14.76
N ALA A 77 5.90 12.12 -15.93
CA ALA A 77 6.33 12.73 -17.20
C ALA A 77 5.38 13.84 -17.66
N SER A 78 4.10 13.75 -17.29
CA SER A 78 3.06 14.71 -17.64
C SER A 78 1.98 14.85 -16.57
N ALA A 79 1.20 15.93 -16.63
CA ALA A 79 0.04 16.09 -15.74
C ALA A 79 -0.98 14.95 -15.92
N GLN A 80 -1.09 14.40 -17.13
CA GLN A 80 -1.96 13.27 -17.41
C GLN A 80 -1.50 12.00 -16.67
N ASP A 81 -0.20 11.79 -16.50
CA ASP A 81 0.33 10.64 -15.74
C ASP A 81 -0.06 10.72 -14.26
N PHE A 82 0.01 11.92 -13.68
CA PHE A 82 -0.44 12.15 -12.31
C PHE A 82 -1.96 11.92 -12.16
N ILE A 83 -2.77 12.38 -13.13
CA ILE A 83 -4.21 12.11 -13.15
C ILE A 83 -4.48 10.59 -13.24
N ASN A 84 -3.74 9.88 -14.09
CA ASN A 84 -3.87 8.43 -14.25
C ASN A 84 -3.45 7.68 -12.98
N GLN A 85 -2.40 8.14 -12.29
CA GLN A 85 -2.01 7.57 -11.00
C GLN A 85 -3.12 7.73 -9.96
N ARG A 86 -3.68 8.93 -9.81
CA ARG A 86 -4.81 9.17 -8.89
C ARG A 86 -6.03 8.31 -9.22
N LYS A 87 -6.29 8.07 -10.51
CA LYS A 87 -7.36 7.17 -10.95
C LYS A 87 -7.07 5.72 -10.53
N ASN A 88 -5.83 5.25 -10.70
CA ASN A 88 -5.44 3.90 -10.28
C ASN A 88 -5.59 3.72 -8.76
N ASP A 89 -5.19 4.72 -7.97
CA ASP A 89 -5.33 4.72 -6.51
C ASP A 89 -6.83 4.64 -6.11
N ALA A 90 -7.71 5.39 -6.81
CA ALA A 90 -9.15 5.33 -6.60
C ALA A 90 -9.75 3.95 -6.97
N ASP A 91 -9.37 3.41 -8.13
CA ASP A 91 -9.81 2.07 -8.57
C ASP A 91 -9.35 0.98 -7.59
N LYS A 92 -8.13 1.10 -7.04
CA LYS A 92 -7.59 0.18 -6.03
C LYS A 92 -8.43 0.22 -4.75
N LYS A 93 -8.77 1.41 -4.26
CA LYS A 93 -9.63 1.58 -3.08
C LYS A 93 -11.02 0.99 -3.29
N GLU A 94 -11.65 1.29 -4.43
CA GLU A 94 -12.95 0.71 -4.83
C GLU A 94 -12.87 -0.82 -4.88
N TRP A 95 -11.78 -1.36 -5.45
CA TRP A 95 -11.56 -2.80 -5.52
C TRP A 95 -11.47 -3.44 -4.12
N CYS A 96 -10.76 -2.81 -3.17
CA CYS A 96 -10.71 -3.28 -1.79
C CYS A 96 -12.10 -3.27 -1.13
N GLU A 97 -12.86 -2.19 -1.30
CA GLU A 97 -14.23 -2.05 -0.76
C GLU A 97 -15.15 -3.16 -1.28
N LEU A 98 -15.17 -3.41 -2.59
CA LEU A 98 -15.97 -4.46 -3.21
C LEU A 98 -15.60 -5.87 -2.74
N ASN A 99 -14.37 -6.06 -2.26
CA ASN A 99 -13.87 -7.34 -1.75
C ASN A 99 -13.94 -7.45 -0.22
N ASN A 100 -14.59 -6.50 0.46
CA ASN A 100 -14.65 -6.42 1.93
C ASN A 100 -13.26 -6.40 2.57
N ILE A 101 -12.34 -5.63 1.98
CA ILE A 101 -10.99 -5.40 2.48
C ILE A 101 -10.92 -3.97 2.99
N THR A 102 -10.63 -3.81 4.28
CA THR A 102 -10.34 -2.50 4.86
C THR A 102 -9.09 -1.93 4.21
N TYR A 103 -9.16 -0.70 3.73
CA TYR A 103 -8.08 -0.05 2.99
C TYR A 103 -7.57 1.17 3.79
N ILE A 104 -6.29 1.17 4.13
CA ILE A 104 -5.64 2.23 4.91
C ILE A 104 -4.46 2.78 4.14
N GLU A 105 -4.43 4.10 3.98
CA GLU A 105 -3.28 4.82 3.43
C GLU A 105 -2.40 5.35 4.55
N LEU A 106 -1.08 5.29 4.35
CA LEU A 106 -0.02 5.80 5.20
C LEU A 106 0.72 6.92 4.45
N PRO A 107 0.32 8.19 4.62
CA PRO A 107 0.93 9.33 3.93
C PRO A 107 2.36 9.60 4.38
N TYR A 108 3.26 9.93 3.45
CA TYR A 108 4.66 10.27 3.72
C TYR A 108 4.88 11.45 4.67
N ASN A 109 3.89 12.34 4.79
CA ASN A 109 3.96 13.56 5.58
C ASN A 109 3.40 13.39 6.99
N GLU A 110 3.05 12.17 7.37
CA GLU A 110 2.60 11.82 8.71
C GLU A 110 3.70 11.13 9.52
N LYS A 111 3.60 11.26 10.84
CA LYS A 111 4.47 10.58 11.79
C LYS A 111 4.00 9.15 12.03
N GLU A 112 4.89 8.34 12.58
CA GLU A 112 4.61 6.95 12.95
C GLU A 112 3.40 6.81 13.89
N GLU A 113 3.22 7.71 14.85
CA GLU A 113 2.06 7.71 15.75
C GLU A 113 0.73 7.89 14.99
N GLU A 114 0.71 8.73 13.97
CA GLU A 114 -0.47 8.95 13.13
C GLU A 114 -0.78 7.70 12.30
N TRP A 115 0.26 7.05 11.76
CA TRP A 115 0.13 5.76 11.07
C TRP A 115 -0.41 4.68 12.00
N LEU A 116 0.11 4.57 13.22
CA LEU A 116 -0.38 3.64 14.24
C LEU A 116 -1.87 3.90 14.55
N ASN A 117 -2.26 5.16 14.70
CA ASN A 117 -3.65 5.53 14.95
C ASN A 117 -4.56 5.13 13.80
N ARG A 118 -4.16 5.37 12.55
CA ARG A 118 -4.91 4.92 11.36
C ARG A 118 -5.10 3.41 11.35
N ILE A 119 -4.03 2.65 11.61
CA ILE A 119 -4.09 1.19 11.61
C ILE A 119 -4.99 0.67 12.74
N ASN A 120 -4.93 1.27 13.93
CA ASN A 120 -5.68 0.78 15.10
C ASN A 120 -7.17 1.14 15.08
N HIS A 121 -7.57 2.26 14.47
CA HIS A 121 -8.97 2.71 14.38
C HIS A 121 -9.66 2.29 13.08
N ARG A 122 -9.20 1.17 12.52
CA ARG A 122 -9.66 0.58 11.26
C ARG A 122 -11.07 0.01 11.31
#